data_AF-A0A1A9RG74-F1
#
_entry.id   AF-A0A1A9RG74-F1
#
_cell.length_a   1.000
_cell.length_b   1.000
_cell.length_c   1.000
_cell.angle_alpha   90.00
_cell.angle_beta   90.00
_cell.angle_gamma   90.00
#
_symmetry.space_group_name_H-M   'P 1'
#
loop_
_entity.id
_entity.type
_entity.pdbx_description
1 polymer ?
#
loop_
_entity_poly.entity_id
_entity_poly.type
_entity_poly.pdbx_seq_one_letter_code
_entity_poly.pdbx_strand_id
1 'polypeptide(L)'
;MKTRCPCCGATASLEVLITHDEARSLMVALAGISDELAKAALRYLGLFRPGERDLSWARAAKLLGELVPLIQAGEITRKRQIYPAPREAWIWAFNRVIEARDSGRLTPPLTSHGFLLENLTFWTPDKTSGTALAPAADTALSGSLNQQQQTAASSTLQAAAAGEKFKR
;
A
#
# COMPACT_ATOMS: atom_id res chain seq x y z
N MET A 1 -6.34 -10.32 -17.57
CA MET A 1 -6.86 -8.96 -17.21
C MET A 1 -5.76 -7.93 -17.43
N LYS A 2 -6.10 -6.66 -17.69
CA LYS A 2 -5.13 -5.57 -17.92
C LYS A 2 -5.18 -4.58 -16.75
N THR A 3 -4.02 -4.12 -16.29
CA THR A 3 -3.88 -3.10 -15.24
C THR A 3 -3.29 -1.82 -15.84
N ARG A 4 -3.62 -0.66 -15.28
CA ARG A 4 -3.12 0.65 -15.71
C ARG A 4 -2.29 1.27 -14.60
N CYS A 5 -1.11 1.78 -14.95
CA CYS A 5 -0.26 2.52 -14.01
C CYS A 5 -0.88 3.91 -13.75
N PRO A 6 -1.22 4.26 -12.50
CA PRO A 6 -1.79 5.57 -12.18
C PRO A 6 -0.78 6.72 -12.32
N CYS A 7 0.53 6.41 -12.41
CA CYS A 7 1.57 7.43 -12.55
C CYS A 7 1.88 7.81 -14.00
N CYS A 8 1.73 6.90 -14.96
CA CYS A 8 2.13 7.15 -16.36
C CYS A 8 1.18 6.56 -17.42
N GLY A 9 0.08 5.92 -17.03
CA GLY A 9 -0.91 5.36 -17.95
C GLY A 9 -0.50 4.06 -18.66
N ALA A 10 0.72 3.57 -18.43
CA ALA A 10 1.21 2.30 -18.99
C ALA A 10 0.26 1.15 -18.64
N THR A 11 -0.01 0.28 -19.59
CA THR A 11 -0.88 -0.87 -19.39
C THR A 11 -0.13 -2.17 -19.53
N ALA A 12 -0.24 -3.02 -18.50
CA ALA A 12 0.40 -4.33 -18.44
C ALA A 12 -0.66 -5.43 -18.28
N SER A 13 -0.33 -6.66 -18.71
CA SER A 13 -1.12 -7.82 -18.32
C SER A 13 -0.89 -8.11 -16.84
N LEU A 14 -1.90 -8.66 -16.17
CA LEU A 14 -1.78 -9.07 -14.77
C LEU A 14 -0.64 -10.08 -14.55
N GLU A 15 -0.42 -10.96 -15.52
CA GLU A 15 0.65 -11.98 -15.49
C GLU A 15 2.05 -11.37 -15.38
N VAL A 16 2.31 -10.26 -16.09
CA VAL A 16 3.61 -9.55 -16.02
C VAL A 16 3.92 -9.05 -14.60
N LEU A 17 2.90 -8.69 -13.83
CA LEU A 17 3.09 -8.25 -12.43
C LEU A 17 3.38 -9.43 -11.50
N ILE A 18 2.79 -10.61 -11.77
CA ILE A 18 2.97 -11.82 -10.96
C ILE A 18 4.37 -12.42 -11.17
N THR A 19 4.89 -12.38 -12.40
CA THR A 19 6.17 -12.98 -12.78
C THR A 19 7.39 -12.10 -12.47
N HIS A 20 7.21 -10.86 -12.01
CA HIS A 20 8.31 -9.93 -11.83
C HIS A 20 9.07 -10.18 -10.51
N ASP A 21 10.15 -10.97 -10.60
CA ASP A 21 10.91 -11.43 -9.43
C ASP A 21 11.55 -10.28 -8.62
N GLU A 22 12.13 -9.29 -9.30
CA GLU A 22 12.70 -8.12 -8.60
C GLU A 22 11.65 -7.25 -7.90
N ALA A 23 10.43 -7.18 -8.44
CA ALA A 23 9.33 -6.49 -7.79
C ALA A 23 8.93 -7.24 -6.51
N ARG A 24 8.93 -8.58 -6.55
CA ARG A 24 8.67 -9.40 -5.36
C ARG A 24 9.75 -9.23 -4.31
N SER A 25 11.02 -9.23 -4.70
CA SER A 25 12.14 -8.95 -3.79
C SER A 25 12.03 -7.57 -3.13
N LEU A 26 11.63 -6.55 -3.90
CA LEU A 26 11.36 -5.21 -3.37
C LEU A 26 10.17 -5.22 -2.38
N MET A 27 9.08 -5.92 -2.71
CA MET A 27 7.92 -6.06 -1.84
C MET A 27 8.24 -6.82 -0.54
N VAL A 28 9.13 -7.82 -0.59
CA VAL A 28 9.64 -8.51 0.60
C VAL A 28 10.49 -7.57 1.46
N ALA A 29 11.34 -6.74 0.86
CA ALA A 29 12.08 -5.70 1.59
C ALA A 29 11.14 -4.66 2.23
N LEU A 30 9.98 -4.40 1.61
CA LEU A 30 8.93 -3.51 2.11
C LEU A 30 8.04 -4.18 3.17
N ALA A 31 7.94 -5.51 3.22
CA ALA A 31 7.05 -6.24 4.12
C ALA A 31 7.45 -6.12 5.62
N GLY A 32 8.68 -5.68 5.92
CA GLY A 32 9.11 -5.31 7.27
C GLY A 32 8.62 -3.93 7.73
N ILE A 33 7.89 -3.22 6.86
CA ILE A 33 7.38 -1.87 7.07
C ILE A 33 5.86 -1.93 6.88
N SER A 34 5.11 -1.32 7.80
CA SER A 34 3.64 -1.21 7.68
C SER A 34 3.20 -0.79 6.26
N ASP A 35 2.06 -1.32 5.82
CA ASP A 35 1.51 -1.13 4.47
C ASP A 35 1.51 0.33 3.96
N GLU A 36 1.18 1.30 4.81
CA GLU A 36 1.11 2.71 4.40
C GLU A 36 2.47 3.38 4.13
N LEU A 37 3.50 3.07 4.93
CA LEU A 37 4.84 3.62 4.68
C LEU A 37 5.46 3.00 3.43
N ALA A 38 5.22 1.70 3.21
CA ALA A 38 5.65 1.02 1.99
C ALA A 38 5.01 1.63 0.72
N LYS A 39 3.69 1.85 0.74
CA LYS A 39 2.97 2.53 -0.36
C LYS A 39 3.50 3.93 -0.61
N ALA A 40 3.68 4.73 0.45
CA ALA A 40 4.17 6.10 0.33
C ALA A 40 5.58 6.15 -0.28
N ALA A 41 6.47 5.26 0.16
CA ALA A 41 7.83 5.13 -0.38
C ALA A 41 7.83 4.73 -1.87
N LEU A 42 7.00 3.75 -2.26
CA LEU A 42 6.88 3.33 -3.67
C LEU A 42 6.39 4.47 -4.57
N ARG A 43 5.37 5.23 -4.15
CA ARG A 43 4.88 6.40 -4.90
C ARG A 43 5.95 7.48 -5.01
N TYR A 44 6.72 7.70 -3.95
CA TYR A 44 7.84 8.62 -3.93
C TYR A 44 8.98 8.20 -4.89
N LEU A 45 9.35 6.91 -4.92
CA LEU A 45 10.38 6.42 -5.85
C LEU A 45 10.00 6.67 -7.32
N GLY A 46 8.70 6.63 -7.64
CA GLY A 46 8.20 7.00 -8.96
C GLY A 46 8.59 8.42 -9.41
N LEU A 47 8.90 9.34 -8.48
CA LEU A 47 9.35 10.70 -8.80
C LEU A 47 10.76 10.77 -9.37
N PHE A 48 11.55 9.70 -9.28
CA PHE A 48 12.91 9.61 -9.84
C PHE A 48 12.93 9.06 -11.27
N ARG A 49 11.75 8.71 -11.81
CA ARG A 49 11.63 8.16 -13.16
C ARG A 49 11.98 9.23 -14.21
N PRO A 50 12.98 9.01 -15.06
CA PRO A 50 13.36 9.96 -16.10
C PRO A 50 12.41 9.88 -17.29
N GLY A 51 11.50 10.85 -17.40
CA GLY A 51 10.64 11.07 -18.57
C GLY A 51 10.05 9.77 -19.14
N GLU A 52 10.43 9.44 -20.37
CA GLU A 52 9.92 8.28 -21.10
C GLU A 52 10.51 6.94 -20.63
N ARG A 53 11.65 6.93 -19.94
CA ARG A 53 12.33 5.70 -19.54
C ARG A 53 11.83 5.21 -18.19
N ASP A 54 11.84 3.90 -18.00
CA ASP A 54 11.54 3.30 -16.70
C ASP A 54 12.68 3.51 -15.71
N LEU A 55 12.33 3.62 -14.43
CA LEU A 55 13.29 3.58 -13.35
C LEU A 55 13.85 2.16 -13.26
N SER A 56 15.16 1.98 -13.49
CA SER A 56 15.75 0.65 -13.38
C SER A 56 15.66 0.13 -11.94
N TRP A 57 15.51 -1.18 -11.78
CA TRP A 57 15.44 -1.81 -10.47
C TRP A 57 16.69 -1.57 -9.63
N ALA A 58 17.87 -1.61 -10.23
CA ALA A 58 19.13 -1.25 -9.56
C ALA A 58 19.12 0.19 -9.01
N ARG A 59 18.53 1.15 -9.75
CA ARG A 59 18.38 2.53 -9.30
C ARG A 59 17.36 2.63 -8.17
N ALA A 60 16.21 1.95 -8.30
CA ALA A 60 15.18 1.91 -7.26
C ALA A 60 15.69 1.30 -5.96
N ALA A 61 16.40 0.17 -6.03
CA ALA A 61 17.02 -0.50 -4.89
C ALA A 61 18.07 0.39 -4.21
N LYS A 62 18.90 1.11 -4.99
CA LYS A 62 19.85 2.07 -4.43
C LYS A 62 19.14 3.20 -3.67
N LEU A 63 18.14 3.84 -4.28
CA LEU A 63 17.38 4.92 -3.65
C LEU A 63 16.67 4.44 -2.37
N LEU A 64 16.08 3.26 -2.38
CA LEU A 64 15.44 2.70 -1.20
C LEU A 64 16.47 2.33 -0.12
N GLY A 65 17.63 1.77 -0.51
CA GLY A 65 18.73 1.44 0.39
C GLY A 65 19.36 2.65 1.06
N GLU A 66 19.26 3.85 0.47
CA GLU A 66 19.66 5.10 1.12
C GLU A 66 18.65 5.54 2.21
N LEU A 67 17.37 5.21 2.04
CA LEU A 67 16.29 5.61 2.96
C LEU A 67 16.07 4.64 4.11
N VAL A 68 16.18 3.33 3.87
CA VAL A 68 15.90 2.29 4.88
C VAL A 68 16.70 2.48 6.17
N PRO A 69 18.03 2.73 6.14
CA PRO A 69 18.80 2.97 7.36
C PRO A 69 18.33 4.21 8.12
N LEU A 70 17.92 5.28 7.43
CA LEU A 70 17.41 6.50 8.05
C LEU A 70 16.04 6.30 8.69
N ILE A 71 15.18 5.50 8.05
CA ILE A 71 13.87 5.11 8.59
C ILE A 71 14.05 4.26 9.85
N GLN A 72 14.97 3.29 9.82
CA GLN A 72 15.26 2.41 10.94
C GLN A 72 15.92 3.14 12.12
N ALA A 73 16.75 4.16 11.84
CA ALA A 73 17.34 4.99 12.88
C ALA A 73 16.27 5.77 13.67
N GLY A 74 15.15 6.14 13.04
CA GLY A 74 14.08 6.93 13.68
C GLY A 74 14.43 8.41 13.88
N GLU A 75 15.58 8.84 13.39
CA GLU A 75 16.09 10.21 13.48
C GLU A 75 16.96 10.54 12.27
N ILE A 76 16.96 11.81 11.87
CA ILE A 76 17.80 12.31 10.79
C ILE A 76 18.68 13.46 11.27
N THR A 77 19.93 13.50 10.79
CA THR A 77 20.82 14.63 11.05
C THR A 77 20.90 15.52 9.81
N ARG A 78 20.53 16.79 9.93
CA ARG A 78 20.62 17.78 8.85
C ARG A 78 21.07 19.12 9.41
N LYS A 79 22.02 19.79 8.72
CA LYS A 79 22.59 21.08 9.17
C LYS A 79 23.06 21.05 10.64
N ARG A 80 23.71 19.95 11.06
CA ARG A 80 24.21 19.72 12.43
C ARG A 80 23.12 19.70 13.53
N GLN A 81 21.86 19.48 13.15
CA GLN A 81 20.74 19.31 14.07
C GLN A 81 20.11 17.94 13.86
N ILE A 82 19.69 17.31 14.95
CA ILE A 82 19.00 16.02 14.96
C ILE A 82 17.50 16.29 14.98
N TYR A 83 16.76 15.66 14.09
CA TYR A 83 15.30 15.77 14.01
C TYR A 83 14.69 14.38 14.24
N PRO A 84 13.63 14.28 15.06
CA PRO A 84 12.89 13.03 15.20
C PRO A 84 12.24 12.69 13.85
N ALA A 85 12.50 11.48 13.36
CA ALA A 85 11.95 10.96 12.13
C ALA A 85 11.29 9.60 12.37
N PRO A 86 10.27 9.52 13.26
CA PRO A 86 9.49 8.31 13.43
C PRO A 86 8.75 7.98 12.13
N ARG A 87 8.18 6.77 12.08
CA ARG A 87 7.42 6.25 10.94
C ARG A 87 6.43 7.27 10.36
N GLU A 88 5.68 7.95 11.22
CA GLU A 88 4.64 8.91 10.84
C GLU A 88 5.23 10.13 10.12
N ALA A 89 6.43 10.56 10.53
CA ALA A 89 7.15 11.66 9.89
C ALA A 89 7.52 11.33 8.45
N TRP A 90 7.95 10.09 8.18
CA TRP A 90 8.27 9.62 6.83
C TRP A 90 7.04 9.55 5.94
N ILE A 91 5.92 9.00 6.44
CA ILE A 91 4.66 8.97 5.70
C ILE A 91 4.23 10.40 5.33
N TRP A 92 4.24 11.30 6.32
CA TRP A 92 3.90 12.70 6.13
C TRP A 92 4.81 13.39 5.10
N ALA A 93 6.12 13.17 5.21
CA ALA A 93 7.10 13.78 4.32
C ALA A 93 6.99 13.27 2.88
N PHE A 94 6.80 11.96 2.67
CA PHE A 94 6.57 11.40 1.33
C PHE A 94 5.33 11.99 0.67
N ASN A 95 4.22 12.08 1.42
CA ASN A 95 2.98 12.68 0.92
C ASN A 95 3.18 14.16 0.56
N ARG A 96 3.93 14.92 1.36
CA ARG A 96 4.30 16.31 1.04
C ARG A 96 5.07 16.45 -0.27
N VAL A 97 6.00 15.55 -0.57
CA VAL A 97 6.71 15.59 -1.86
C VAL A 97 5.77 15.29 -3.03
N ILE A 98 4.85 14.32 -2.85
CA ILE A 98 3.86 13.97 -3.87
C ILE A 98 2.90 15.14 -4.12
N GLU A 99 2.40 15.79 -3.07
CA GLU A 99 1.56 17.00 -3.17
C GLU A 99 2.31 18.16 -3.85
N ALA A 100 3.60 18.31 -3.58
CA ALA A 100 4.44 19.31 -4.23
C ALA A 100 4.63 19.02 -5.74
N ARG A 101 4.66 17.75 -6.16
CA ARG A 101 4.58 17.38 -7.59
C ARG A 101 3.21 17.76 -8.15
N ASP A 102 2.13 17.36 -7.48
CA ASP A 102 0.76 17.52 -8.00
C ASP A 102 0.36 18.99 -8.15
N SER A 103 0.90 19.86 -7.29
CA SER A 103 0.76 21.32 -7.40
C SER A 103 1.70 21.97 -8.43
N GLY A 104 2.55 21.21 -9.11
CA GLY A 104 3.53 21.71 -10.08
C GLY A 104 4.74 22.41 -9.47
N ARG A 105 4.87 22.44 -8.13
CA ARG A 105 6.02 23.03 -7.42
C ARG A 105 7.30 22.22 -7.60
N LEU A 106 7.16 20.92 -7.84
CA LEU A 106 8.26 20.01 -8.17
C LEU A 106 8.06 19.40 -9.55
N THR A 107 9.08 19.50 -10.38
CA THR A 107 9.15 18.83 -11.67
C THR A 107 10.03 17.58 -11.56
N PRO A 108 9.48 16.36 -11.74
CA PRO A 108 10.30 15.16 -11.87
C PRO A 108 11.14 15.21 -13.17
N PRO A 109 12.26 14.46 -13.25
CA PRO A 109 12.77 13.52 -12.26
C PRO A 109 13.52 14.20 -11.10
N LEU A 110 13.30 13.72 -9.89
CA LEU A 110 14.15 14.07 -8.75
C LEU A 110 15.55 13.46 -8.93
N THR A 111 16.58 14.21 -8.51
CA THR A 111 17.98 13.76 -8.56
C THR A 111 18.50 13.25 -7.22
N SER A 112 17.91 13.69 -6.11
CA SER A 112 18.32 13.35 -4.75
C SER A 112 17.15 13.40 -3.75
N HIS A 113 17.39 12.89 -2.54
CA HIS A 113 16.46 12.96 -1.40
C HIS A 113 16.44 14.31 -0.68
N GLY A 114 17.18 15.33 -1.17
CA GLY A 114 17.38 16.60 -0.46
C GLY A 114 16.07 17.30 -0.08
N PHE A 115 15.09 17.31 -0.99
CA PHE A 115 13.77 17.90 -0.73
C PHE A 115 12.96 17.10 0.31
N LEU A 116 13.03 15.77 0.27
CA LEU A 116 12.37 14.91 1.26
C LEU A 116 12.94 15.15 2.66
N LEU A 117 14.28 15.11 2.78
CA LEU A 117 14.99 15.34 4.03
C LEU A 117 14.77 16.76 4.56
N GLU A 118 14.57 17.73 3.67
CA GLU A 118 14.14 19.08 4.07
C GLU A 118 12.75 19.09 4.67
N ASN A 119 11.78 18.43 4.04
CA ASN A 119 10.42 18.36 4.56
C ASN A 119 10.40 17.73 5.96
N LEU A 120 11.16 16.65 6.17
CA LEU A 120 11.26 16.01 7.49
C LEU A 120 11.69 16.96 8.61
N THR A 121 12.54 17.96 8.33
CA THR A 121 12.92 18.96 9.35
C THR A 121 11.77 19.84 9.82
N PHE A 122 10.68 19.92 9.04
CA PHE A 122 9.48 20.66 9.40
C PHE A 122 8.40 19.79 10.04
N TRP A 123 8.60 18.48 10.19
CA TRP A 123 7.58 17.63 10.80
C TRP A 123 7.46 17.92 12.30
N THR A 124 6.22 17.90 12.80
CA THR A 124 5.91 17.96 14.22
C THR A 124 4.86 16.88 14.53
N PRO A 125 4.82 16.34 15.76
CA PRO A 125 3.86 15.28 16.13
C PRO A 125 2.41 15.67 15.81
N ASP A 126 2.07 16.94 16.04
CA ASP A 126 0.76 17.56 15.77
C ASP A 126 0.25 17.37 14.33
N LYS A 127 1.15 17.25 13.36
CA LYS A 127 0.81 17.07 11.94
C LYS A 127 0.30 15.67 11.62
N THR A 128 0.48 14.74 12.55
CA THR A 128 0.16 13.31 12.37
C THR A 128 -0.61 12.72 13.54
N SER A 129 -0.92 13.47 14.60
CA SER A 129 -1.65 13.00 15.78
C SER A 129 -3.07 12.52 15.48
N GLY A 130 -3.63 12.85 14.31
CA GLY A 130 -4.92 12.33 13.84
C GLY A 130 -4.87 10.99 13.09
N THR A 131 -3.67 10.49 12.77
CA THR A 131 -3.46 9.28 11.93
C THR A 131 -2.91 8.09 12.73
N ALA A 132 -2.94 8.15 14.06
CA ALA A 132 -2.59 7.02 14.91
C ALA A 132 -3.65 5.90 14.77
N LEU A 133 -3.56 5.11 13.71
CA LEU A 133 -4.28 3.86 13.59
C LEU A 133 -3.53 2.80 14.41
N ALA A 134 -4.29 2.17 15.30
CA ALA A 134 -3.91 1.12 16.24
C ALA A 134 -2.97 0.05 15.63
N PRO A 135 -2.16 -0.65 16.46
CA PRO A 135 -1.37 -1.79 15.99
C PRO A 135 -2.30 -2.78 15.28
N ALA A 136 -1.90 -3.18 14.07
CA ALA A 136 -2.62 -4.14 13.25
C ALA A 136 -2.76 -5.45 14.04
N ALA A 137 -3.95 -5.68 14.61
CA ALA A 137 -4.34 -6.99 15.07
C ALA A 137 -4.40 -7.91 13.85
N ASP A 138 -3.74 -9.05 13.97
CA ASP A 138 -3.66 -10.13 13.00
C ASP A 138 -4.99 -10.31 12.24
N THR A 139 -4.94 -10.13 10.92
CA THR A 139 -6.01 -10.63 10.06
C THR A 139 -5.85 -12.14 10.01
N ALA A 140 -6.35 -12.81 11.03
CA ALA A 140 -6.63 -14.22 11.01
C ALA A 140 -7.57 -14.49 9.82
N LEU A 141 -7.06 -15.20 8.83
CA LEU A 141 -7.89 -15.92 7.86
C LEU A 141 -8.67 -16.98 8.67
N SER A 142 -9.86 -16.63 9.16
CA SER A 142 -10.76 -17.60 9.78
C SER A 142 -12.20 -17.21 9.50
N GLY A 143 -12.80 -17.99 8.61
CA GLY A 143 -14.20 -18.44 8.70
C GLY A 143 -15.27 -17.38 8.53
N SER A 144 -15.81 -17.26 7.33
CA SER A 144 -17.26 -17.11 7.13
C SER A 144 -17.64 -17.49 5.70
N LEU A 145 -17.82 -18.80 5.47
CA LEU A 145 -18.71 -19.29 4.43
C LEU A 145 -20.13 -18.93 4.87
N ASN A 146 -20.59 -17.77 4.40
CA ASN A 146 -21.89 -17.24 4.75
C ASN A 146 -22.99 -18.06 4.04
N GLN A 147 -23.59 -18.95 4.83
CA GLN A 147 -25.03 -19.15 4.99
C GLN A 147 -25.93 -18.33 4.05
N GLN A 148 -26.18 -18.85 2.84
CA GLN A 148 -27.29 -18.43 1.98
C GLN A 148 -27.83 -19.66 1.23
N GLN A 149 -28.53 -20.53 1.95
CA GLN A 149 -29.43 -21.51 1.34
C GLN A 149 -30.53 -21.88 2.34
N GLN A 150 -31.55 -21.03 2.48
CA GLN A 150 -32.88 -21.43 2.93
C GLN A 150 -33.88 -20.29 2.70
N THR A 151 -34.70 -20.44 1.67
CA THR A 151 -36.16 -20.20 1.70
C THR A 151 -36.77 -20.48 0.33
N ALA A 152 -37.30 -21.69 0.16
CA ALA A 152 -38.43 -21.96 -0.73
C ALA A 152 -39.03 -23.32 -0.34
N ALA A 153 -40.01 -23.30 0.55
CA ALA A 153 -40.85 -24.46 0.84
C ALA A 153 -41.68 -24.77 -0.41
N SER A 154 -41.43 -25.91 -1.05
CA SER A 154 -42.29 -26.45 -2.10
C SER A 154 -43.18 -27.53 -1.48
N SER A 155 -44.44 -27.18 -1.26
CA SER A 155 -45.51 -28.07 -0.83
C SER A 155 -45.96 -28.96 -2.00
N THR A 156 -45.34 -30.13 -2.15
CA THR A 156 -45.91 -31.22 -2.97
C THR A 156 -45.38 -32.56 -2.46
N LEU A 157 -46.29 -33.49 -2.15
CA LEU A 157 -46.07 -34.89 -1.73
C LEU A 157 -45.98 -35.19 -0.22
N GLN A 158 -46.72 -34.44 0.61
CA GLN A 158 -47.42 -35.07 1.75
C GLN A 158 -48.78 -35.58 1.25
N ALA A 159 -48.74 -36.66 0.49
CA ALA A 159 -49.92 -37.39 0.02
C ALA A 159 -49.59 -38.88 -0.07
N ALA A 160 -49.21 -39.49 1.06
CA ALA A 160 -49.07 -40.95 1.17
C ALA A 160 -49.03 -41.45 2.63
N ALA A 161 -49.89 -40.97 3.53
CA ALA A 161 -50.15 -41.62 4.83
C ALA A 161 -51.24 -40.88 5.63
N ALA A 162 -52.52 -41.06 5.29
CA ALA A 162 -53.67 -40.92 6.20
C ALA A 162 -54.97 -41.00 5.39
N GLY A 163 -55.33 -42.20 4.94
CA GLY A 163 -56.61 -42.52 4.31
C GLY A 163 -57.17 -43.79 4.94
N GLU A 164 -57.38 -43.76 6.26
CA GLU A 164 -58.17 -44.77 6.95
C GLU A 164 -59.64 -44.67 6.54
N LYS A 165 -60.32 -45.82 6.45
CA LYS A 165 -61.77 -46.01 6.67
C LYS A 165 -62.72 -45.47 5.58
N PHE A 166 -62.99 -46.28 4.55
CA PHE A 166 -64.38 -46.54 4.08
C PHE A 166 -64.41 -47.66 3.01
N LYS A 167 -64.84 -48.87 3.39
CA LYS A 167 -65.48 -49.82 2.45
C LYS A 167 -66.32 -50.83 3.24
N ARG A 168 -67.64 -50.63 3.20
CA ARG A 168 -68.63 -51.70 3.10
C ARG A 168 -68.94 -51.87 1.62
#